data_AF-A0A6P8GT57-F1
#
_entry.id   AF-A0A6P8GT57-F1
#
_cell.length_a   1.000
_cell.length_b   1.000
_cell.length_c   1.000
_cell.angle_alpha   90.00
_cell.angle_beta   90.00
_cell.angle_gamma   90.00
#
_symmetry.space_group_name_H-M   'P 1'
#
loop_
_entity.id
_entity.type
_entity.pdbx_description
1 polymer ?
#
loop_
_entity_poly.entity_id
_entity_poly.type
_entity_poly.pdbx_seq_one_letter_code
_entity_poly.pdbx_strand_id
1 'polypeptide(L)'
;MEVLSQDLIPSSGPQLSGTEQMSTEPDSGCGTENNTESLLQTWSVEKGQTETSSSSSIPTHPRQPHFPQLSTDPRESALLSHMQFLQNLCGLRNVDARGLSLDGHGSVVWDSVCQLLGSLAPASRDDPCHVQQALLLQASQVVVQAVEEWRAHCKPPGPFLSQAEDCLKKLTDHLLSNSKLNRFPWQECLSDCLIRLGGSATLRPALLRLLLAHINHLADHLWHTCQETASTSVAPLEVERYENSFYLFWVLEQVLRDGGASELSEAQGQLERQVVRLADEYPLFSLYLWRIGALLKPDVSTAVSPNAVD
;
A
#
# COMPACT_ATOMS: atom_id res chain seq x y z
N MET A 1 29.00 60.49 -35.81
CA MET A 1 28.74 60.25 -34.39
C MET A 1 29.80 59.26 -33.95
N GLU A 2 30.95 59.70 -33.45
CA GLU A 2 31.18 60.15 -32.06
C GLU A 2 30.71 59.08 -31.05
N VAL A 3 31.47 58.57 -30.06
CA VAL A 3 32.83 58.82 -29.54
C VAL A 3 33.01 57.85 -28.33
N LEU A 4 34.24 57.30 -28.11
CA LEU A 4 34.90 56.93 -26.82
C LEU A 4 34.23 55.87 -25.87
N SER A 5 34.90 55.10 -25.00
CA SER A 5 36.30 54.91 -24.56
C SER A 5 36.40 53.63 -23.69
N GLN A 6 37.62 53.10 -23.56
CA GLN A 6 38.06 52.06 -22.61
C GLN A 6 38.36 52.64 -21.21
N ASP A 7 38.36 51.80 -20.16
CA ASP A 7 39.32 51.75 -19.02
C ASP A 7 38.87 50.65 -18.02
N LEU A 8 39.61 49.55 -17.77
CA LEU A 8 40.78 49.32 -16.89
C LEU A 8 40.52 49.40 -15.35
N ILE A 9 40.59 48.22 -14.71
CA ILE A 9 40.62 47.86 -13.26
C ILE A 9 42.05 48.16 -12.70
N PRO A 10 42.34 48.56 -11.41
CA PRO A 10 42.29 47.66 -10.23
C PRO A 10 42.24 48.19 -8.76
N SER A 11 42.01 47.23 -7.85
CA SER A 11 42.54 47.06 -6.47
C SER A 11 42.24 48.10 -5.36
N SER A 12 41.75 47.62 -4.20
CA SER A 12 42.51 47.53 -2.91
C SER A 12 41.58 47.33 -1.70
N GLY A 13 41.95 46.41 -0.80
CA GLY A 13 41.30 46.19 0.51
C GLY A 13 41.56 47.31 1.53
N PRO A 14 41.16 47.08 2.81
CA PRO A 14 42.13 46.44 3.70
C PRO A 14 41.54 45.39 4.66
N GLN A 15 42.46 44.50 5.05
CA GLN A 15 42.42 43.57 6.18
C GLN A 15 42.40 44.26 7.56
N LEU A 16 41.90 43.53 8.57
CA LEU A 16 42.42 43.34 9.94
C LEU A 16 41.70 42.08 10.50
N SER A 17 42.25 40.87 10.46
CA SER A 17 43.29 40.23 11.30
C SER A 17 43.02 40.29 12.82
N GLY A 18 43.02 39.11 13.46
CA GLY A 18 42.95 38.95 14.93
C GLY A 18 42.39 37.60 15.43
N THR A 19 42.93 36.45 14.98
CA THR A 19 43.71 35.46 15.77
C THR A 19 42.97 34.63 16.85
N GLU A 20 43.00 33.32 16.62
CA GLU A 20 43.22 32.21 17.57
C GLU A 20 42.27 32.00 18.77
N GLN A 21 41.63 30.82 18.82
CA GLN A 21 42.07 29.77 19.76
C GLN A 21 41.38 28.41 19.49
N MET A 22 42.24 27.41 19.30
CA MET A 22 41.97 25.99 19.45
C MET A 22 41.81 25.67 20.95
N SER A 23 40.74 25.00 21.36
CA SER A 23 40.75 24.19 22.57
C SER A 23 39.62 23.14 22.55
N THR A 24 40.04 21.90 22.32
CA THR A 24 39.68 20.68 23.06
C THR A 24 38.22 20.44 23.47
N GLU A 25 37.71 19.32 22.98
CA GLU A 25 36.60 18.53 23.52
C GLU A 25 36.56 18.51 25.05
N PRO A 26 35.33 18.48 25.60
CA PRO A 26 35.00 17.46 26.57
C PRO A 26 33.98 16.48 26.00
N ASP A 27 34.45 15.23 25.91
CA ASP A 27 33.67 14.00 26.04
C ASP A 27 32.53 14.19 27.06
N SER A 28 31.29 14.02 26.59
CA SER A 28 30.12 13.86 27.44
C SER A 28 29.25 12.76 26.87
N GLY A 29 29.73 11.53 27.08
CA GLY A 29 28.89 10.34 27.05
C GLY A 29 27.75 10.47 28.06
N CYS A 30 26.53 10.47 27.55
CA CYS A 30 25.36 10.01 28.28
C CYS A 30 24.70 8.93 27.44
N GLY A 31 25.07 7.68 27.73
CA GLY A 31 24.24 6.55 27.41
C GLY A 31 22.96 6.63 28.22
N THR A 32 21.82 6.63 27.56
CA THR A 32 20.56 6.18 28.18
C THR A 32 20.20 4.88 27.50
N GLU A 33 20.72 3.84 28.13
CA GLU A 33 20.22 2.49 28.22
C GLU A 33 18.78 2.25 27.74
N ASN A 34 18.69 1.17 26.97
CA ASN A 34 17.48 0.54 26.49
C ASN A 34 16.57 0.17 27.67
N ASN A 35 15.38 0.77 27.73
CA ASN A 35 14.25 0.21 28.47
C ASN A 35 13.13 -0.13 27.49
N THR A 36 13.37 -1.16 26.67
CA THR A 36 12.33 -1.89 25.93
C THR A 36 11.95 -3.21 26.61
N GLU A 37 12.43 -3.47 27.83
CA GLU A 37 11.95 -4.53 28.71
C GLU A 37 11.15 -3.95 29.88
N SER A 38 9.92 -3.50 29.64
CA SER A 38 8.95 -3.31 30.74
C SER A 38 7.48 -3.49 30.34
N LEU A 39 7.20 -4.29 29.31
CA LEU A 39 5.82 -4.75 29.04
C LEU A 39 5.74 -6.23 28.64
N LEU A 40 6.67 -7.08 29.11
CA LEU A 40 6.57 -8.53 28.87
C LEU A 40 6.87 -9.45 30.06
N GLN A 41 6.99 -8.96 31.30
CA GLN A 41 7.14 -9.85 32.46
C GLN A 41 6.37 -9.37 33.69
N THR A 42 5.15 -9.88 33.83
CA THR A 42 4.59 -10.33 35.12
C THR A 42 3.49 -11.37 34.85
N TRP A 43 3.87 -12.49 34.19
CA TRP A 43 3.26 -13.77 34.55
C TRP A 43 4.04 -14.27 35.77
N SER A 44 3.64 -13.82 36.96
CA SER A 44 4.12 -14.38 38.22
C SER A 44 2.95 -14.95 38.99
N VAL A 45 3.08 -16.25 39.23
CA VAL A 45 2.23 -17.07 40.08
C VAL A 45 2.33 -16.55 41.52
N GLU A 46 1.27 -15.95 42.04
CA GLU A 46 1.14 -15.73 43.48
C GLU A 46 0.26 -16.82 44.09
N LYS A 47 0.94 -17.72 44.80
CA LYS A 47 0.37 -18.58 45.85
C LYS A 47 0.08 -17.71 47.07
N GLY A 48 -1.18 -17.66 47.51
CA GLY A 48 -1.58 -17.13 48.81
C GLY A 48 -2.80 -17.88 49.31
N GLN A 49 -2.58 -18.84 50.22
CA GLN A 49 -3.62 -19.52 50.98
C GLN A 49 -4.16 -18.58 52.06
N THR A 50 -5.48 -18.48 52.19
CA THR A 50 -6.15 -18.40 53.50
C THR A 50 -7.55 -19.00 53.36
N GLU A 51 -7.79 -20.00 54.20
CA GLU A 51 -9.03 -20.75 54.36
C GLU A 51 -10.13 -19.85 54.95
N THR A 52 -11.36 -19.94 54.43
CA THR A 52 -12.56 -20.06 55.26
C THR A 52 -13.71 -20.59 54.41
N SER A 53 -14.33 -21.63 54.94
CA SER A 53 -15.46 -22.42 54.46
C SER A 53 -16.69 -21.60 54.05
N SER A 54 -17.36 -21.97 52.96
CA SER A 54 -18.82 -22.19 52.89
C SER A 54 -19.30 -22.61 51.50
N SER A 55 -19.92 -23.78 51.49
CA SER A 55 -20.88 -24.41 50.58
C SER A 55 -21.47 -23.67 49.36
N SER A 56 -21.51 -24.44 48.26
CA SER A 56 -22.62 -24.60 47.30
C SER A 56 -22.59 -23.86 45.97
N SER A 57 -22.87 -24.67 44.94
CA SER A 57 -23.48 -24.39 43.63
C SER A 57 -22.53 -24.11 42.47
N ILE A 58 -22.43 -25.10 41.59
CA ILE A 58 -21.91 -25.01 40.23
C ILE A 58 -22.72 -23.95 39.45
N PRO A 59 -22.05 -23.13 38.62
CA PRO A 59 -22.58 -22.89 37.29
C PRO A 59 -21.52 -23.11 36.22
N THR A 60 -21.82 -24.05 35.32
CA THR A 60 -21.13 -24.31 34.06
C THR A 60 -21.42 -23.16 33.09
N HIS A 61 -20.50 -22.20 32.96
CA HIS A 61 -20.40 -21.35 31.77
C HIS A 61 -18.92 -21.05 31.51
N PRO A 62 -18.42 -21.22 30.26
CA PRO A 62 -17.07 -20.78 29.94
C PRO A 62 -17.04 -19.26 30.06
N ARG A 63 -16.14 -18.74 30.91
CA ARG A 63 -15.81 -17.32 30.99
C ARG A 63 -15.48 -16.83 29.58
N GLN A 64 -16.32 -15.96 29.03
CA GLN A 64 -15.94 -15.14 27.89
C GLN A 64 -14.71 -14.32 28.29
N PRO A 65 -13.67 -14.22 27.45
CA PRO A 65 -12.60 -13.28 27.69
C PRO A 65 -13.17 -11.85 27.62
N HIS A 66 -13.22 -11.17 28.75
CA HIS A 66 -13.45 -9.73 28.79
C HIS A 66 -12.17 -9.03 28.34
N PHE A 67 -12.24 -8.42 27.15
CA PHE A 67 -11.22 -7.51 26.68
C PHE A 67 -11.54 -6.08 27.15
N PRO A 68 -10.53 -5.26 27.50
CA PRO A 68 -10.76 -3.86 27.81
C PRO A 68 -11.38 -3.19 26.60
N GLN A 69 -12.60 -2.65 26.75
CA GLN A 69 -13.18 -1.74 25.77
C GLN A 69 -12.41 -0.42 25.83
N LEU A 70 -11.27 -0.36 25.12
CA LEU A 70 -10.85 0.91 24.54
C LEU A 70 -11.97 1.30 23.58
N SER A 71 -12.44 2.55 23.61
CA SER A 71 -13.50 3.02 22.71
C SER A 71 -13.01 2.94 21.26
N THR A 72 -13.22 1.79 20.63
CA THR A 72 -12.79 1.47 19.27
C THR A 72 -13.76 2.11 18.29
N ASP A 73 -13.25 2.78 17.25
CA ASP A 73 -14.07 3.24 16.12
C ASP A 73 -14.90 2.05 15.59
N PRO A 74 -16.21 2.19 15.32
CA PRO A 74 -17.02 1.11 14.73
C PRO A 74 -16.40 0.49 13.47
N ARG A 75 -15.62 1.25 12.68
CA ARG A 75 -14.88 0.75 11.51
C ARG A 75 -13.73 -0.17 11.89
N GLU A 76 -12.93 0.23 12.88
CA GLU A 76 -11.85 -0.58 13.45
C GLU A 76 -12.39 -1.87 14.07
N SER A 77 -13.50 -1.78 14.81
CA SER A 77 -14.15 -2.94 15.39
C SER A 77 -14.65 -3.92 14.33
N ALA A 78 -15.20 -3.42 13.21
CA ALA A 78 -15.63 -4.27 12.09
C ALA A 78 -14.43 -4.96 11.42
N LEU A 79 -13.36 -4.21 11.12
CA LEU A 79 -12.12 -4.76 10.57
C LEU A 79 -11.55 -5.86 11.46
N LEU A 80 -11.40 -5.60 12.77
CA LEU A 80 -10.88 -6.57 13.73
C LEU A 80 -11.75 -7.84 13.80
N SER A 81 -13.07 -7.68 13.84
CA SER A 81 -14.00 -8.82 13.94
C SER A 81 -13.91 -9.72 12.71
N HIS A 82 -13.94 -9.14 11.51
CA HIS A 82 -13.83 -9.90 10.26
C HIS A 82 -12.44 -10.51 10.08
N MET A 83 -11.38 -9.80 10.48
CA MET A 83 -10.01 -10.29 10.46
C MET A 83 -9.84 -11.50 11.38
N GLN A 84 -10.25 -11.39 12.64
CA GLN A 84 -10.18 -12.49 13.62
C GLN A 84 -10.98 -13.71 13.16
N PHE A 85 -12.18 -13.49 12.60
CA PHE A 85 -12.99 -14.58 12.06
C PHE A 85 -12.27 -15.32 10.92
N LEU A 86 -11.73 -14.60 9.94
CA LEU A 86 -11.02 -15.21 8.81
C LEU A 86 -9.73 -15.90 9.26
N GLN A 87 -8.96 -15.30 10.18
CA GLN A 87 -7.77 -15.93 10.75
C GLN A 87 -8.12 -17.23 11.47
N ASN A 88 -9.20 -17.25 12.25
CA ASN A 88 -9.67 -18.46 12.92
C ASN A 88 -10.12 -19.51 11.91
N LEU A 89 -10.81 -19.14 10.83
CA LEU A 89 -11.18 -20.08 9.76
C LEU A 89 -9.97 -20.65 9.03
N CYS A 90 -8.98 -19.82 8.68
CA CYS A 90 -7.74 -20.27 8.05
C CYS A 90 -6.96 -21.19 9.01
N GLY A 91 -6.89 -20.84 10.29
CA GLY A 91 -6.27 -21.65 11.34
C GLY A 91 -6.96 -23.00 11.54
N LEU A 92 -8.30 -23.02 11.63
CA LEU A 92 -9.09 -24.25 11.72
C LEU A 92 -8.89 -25.13 10.49
N ARG A 93 -8.75 -24.54 9.30
CA ARG A 93 -8.50 -25.30 8.08
C ARG A 93 -7.11 -25.94 8.05
N ASN A 94 -6.09 -25.24 8.56
CA ASN A 94 -4.77 -25.85 8.72
C ASN A 94 -4.79 -27.06 9.67
N VAL A 95 -5.75 -27.10 10.60
CA VAL A 95 -6.02 -28.25 11.46
C VAL A 95 -6.95 -29.29 10.78
N ASP A 96 -7.87 -28.85 9.92
CA ASP A 96 -8.81 -29.64 9.11
C ASP A 96 -8.13 -30.58 8.09
N ALA A 97 -6.85 -30.36 7.76
CA ALA A 97 -6.02 -31.41 7.16
C ALA A 97 -6.02 -32.73 7.99
N ARG A 98 -6.61 -32.73 9.21
CA ARG A 98 -6.86 -33.88 10.08
C ARG A 98 -8.35 -34.28 10.28
N GLY A 99 -9.35 -33.73 9.54
CA GLY A 99 -10.68 -34.38 9.38
C GLY A 99 -11.99 -33.59 9.62
N LEU A 100 -12.08 -32.31 9.30
CA LEU A 100 -13.30 -31.46 9.38
C LEU A 100 -13.77 -30.93 8.00
N SER A 101 -14.03 -31.78 6.99
CA SER A 101 -14.41 -31.37 5.61
C SER A 101 -15.24 -30.07 5.52
N LEU A 102 -14.58 -28.95 5.19
CA LEU A 102 -15.20 -27.64 4.96
C LEU A 102 -15.74 -27.47 3.53
N ASP A 103 -15.82 -28.54 2.75
CA ASP A 103 -16.05 -28.54 1.29
C ASP A 103 -17.39 -27.91 0.83
N GLY A 104 -18.31 -27.62 1.77
CA GLY A 104 -19.58 -26.92 1.51
C GLY A 104 -19.67 -25.47 1.98
N HIS A 105 -18.65 -24.92 2.65
CA HIS A 105 -18.73 -23.61 3.33
C HIS A 105 -18.03 -22.47 2.58
N GLY A 106 -17.60 -22.70 1.33
CA GLY A 106 -16.91 -21.69 0.52
C GLY A 106 -17.66 -20.36 0.40
N SER A 107 -19.01 -20.39 0.35
CA SER A 107 -19.83 -19.17 0.31
C SER A 107 -19.58 -18.28 1.53
N VAL A 108 -19.59 -18.84 2.74
CA VAL A 108 -19.42 -18.09 3.99
C VAL A 108 -18.04 -17.43 4.04
N VAL A 109 -17.02 -18.12 3.54
CA VAL A 109 -15.67 -17.58 3.45
C VAL A 109 -15.64 -16.40 2.49
N TRP A 110 -16.15 -16.55 1.26
CA TRP A 110 -16.18 -15.47 0.28
C TRP A 110 -17.00 -14.28 0.78
N ASP A 111 -18.13 -14.51 1.45
CA ASP A 111 -18.95 -13.47 2.07
C ASP A 111 -18.17 -12.72 3.16
N SER A 112 -17.39 -13.45 3.96
CA SER A 112 -16.56 -12.86 5.02
C SER A 112 -15.38 -12.06 4.46
N VAL A 113 -14.76 -12.53 3.38
CA VAL A 113 -13.72 -11.76 2.67
C VAL A 113 -14.35 -10.52 2.03
N CYS A 114 -15.54 -10.61 1.42
CA CYS A 114 -16.29 -9.47 0.91
C CYS A 114 -16.58 -8.43 2.00
N GLN A 115 -16.95 -8.86 3.21
CA GLN A 115 -17.19 -7.98 4.35
C GLN A 115 -15.91 -7.29 4.82
N LEU A 116 -14.78 -8.03 4.87
CA LEU A 116 -13.48 -7.45 5.22
C LEU A 116 -13.02 -6.43 4.16
N LEU A 117 -13.08 -6.78 2.87
CA LEU A 117 -12.82 -5.86 1.75
C LEU A 117 -13.74 -4.63 1.81
N GLY A 118 -15.03 -4.84 2.05
CA GLY A 118 -16.01 -3.77 2.22
C GLY A 118 -15.70 -2.82 3.38
N SER A 119 -14.96 -3.28 4.38
CA SER A 119 -14.53 -2.50 5.54
C SER A 119 -13.20 -1.77 5.33
N LEU A 120 -12.33 -2.22 4.41
CA LEU A 120 -11.07 -1.55 4.08
C LEU A 120 -11.30 -0.16 3.47
N ALA A 121 -12.20 -0.07 2.49
CA ALA A 121 -12.47 1.19 1.80
C ALA A 121 -12.93 2.32 2.75
N PRO A 122 -13.93 2.16 3.63
CA PRO A 122 -14.31 3.22 4.56
C PRO A 122 -13.22 3.50 5.61
N ALA A 123 -12.47 2.49 6.06
CA ALA A 123 -11.34 2.71 6.96
C ALA A 123 -10.19 3.50 6.32
N SER A 124 -10.08 3.45 4.99
CA SER A 124 -9.07 4.16 4.21
C SER A 124 -9.40 5.61 3.83
N ARG A 125 -10.51 6.17 4.32
CA ARG A 125 -10.94 7.53 3.96
C ARG A 125 -10.36 8.62 4.87
N ASP A 126 -10.22 8.33 6.15
CA ASP A 126 -9.88 9.33 7.17
C ASP A 126 -8.39 9.34 7.48
N ASP A 127 -7.88 10.39 8.14
CA ASP A 127 -6.45 10.48 8.50
C ASP A 127 -6.21 9.54 9.70
N PRO A 128 -5.62 8.36 9.48
CA PRO A 128 -5.67 7.32 10.49
C PRO A 128 -4.49 7.45 11.43
N CYS A 129 -4.75 7.18 12.72
CA CYS A 129 -3.69 6.93 13.67
C CYS A 129 -2.83 5.73 13.19
N HIS A 130 -1.57 5.68 13.64
CA HIS A 130 -0.65 4.59 13.32
C HIS A 130 -1.26 3.18 13.56
N VAL A 131 -2.09 3.03 14.59
CA VAL A 131 -2.81 1.78 14.90
C VAL A 131 -3.73 1.34 13.75
N GLN A 132 -4.43 2.29 13.12
CA GLN A 132 -5.35 2.03 12.02
C GLN A 132 -4.60 1.71 10.72
N GLN A 133 -3.43 2.29 10.51
CA GLN A 133 -2.54 1.92 9.40
C GLN A 133 -2.06 0.46 9.53
N ALA A 134 -1.59 0.08 10.73
CA ALA A 134 -1.21 -1.30 11.00
C ALA A 134 -2.40 -2.27 10.81
N LEU A 135 -3.60 -1.88 11.24
CA LEU A 135 -4.80 -2.69 11.07
C LEU A 135 -5.16 -2.91 9.59
N LEU A 136 -5.07 -1.88 8.75
CA LEU A 136 -5.32 -2.00 7.31
C LEU A 136 -4.32 -2.93 6.61
N LEU A 137 -3.04 -2.85 6.99
CA LEU A 137 -2.01 -3.75 6.47
C LEU A 137 -2.26 -5.20 6.90
N GLN A 138 -2.66 -5.43 8.16
CA GLN A 138 -3.03 -6.77 8.62
C GLN A 138 -4.29 -7.29 7.94
N ALA A 139 -5.31 -6.46 7.80
CA ALA A 139 -6.56 -6.81 7.13
C ALA A 139 -6.33 -7.18 5.65
N SER A 140 -5.53 -6.41 4.92
CA SER A 140 -5.16 -6.74 3.53
C SER A 140 -4.38 -8.05 3.44
N GLN A 141 -3.47 -8.31 4.38
CA GLN A 141 -2.75 -9.59 4.46
C GLN A 141 -3.70 -10.78 4.68
N VAL A 142 -4.66 -10.64 5.60
CA VAL A 142 -5.65 -11.70 5.89
C VAL A 142 -6.58 -11.94 4.71
N VAL A 143 -6.99 -10.90 3.98
CA VAL A 143 -7.73 -11.05 2.73
C VAL A 143 -6.93 -11.88 1.74
N VAL A 144 -5.68 -11.52 1.46
CA VAL A 144 -4.84 -12.22 0.48
C VAL A 144 -4.63 -13.67 0.88
N GLN A 145 -4.30 -13.91 2.15
CA GLN A 145 -4.12 -15.24 2.68
C GLN A 145 -5.38 -16.07 2.47
N ALA A 146 -6.55 -15.59 2.91
CA ALA A 146 -7.81 -16.30 2.75
C ALA A 146 -8.14 -16.53 1.26
N VAL A 147 -7.98 -15.53 0.40
CA VAL A 147 -8.29 -15.66 -1.04
C VAL A 147 -7.44 -16.74 -1.69
N GLU A 148 -6.12 -16.74 -1.47
CA GLU A 148 -5.22 -17.75 -2.07
C GLU A 148 -5.45 -19.13 -1.48
N GLU A 149 -5.64 -19.19 -0.17
CA GLU A 149 -5.94 -20.42 0.54
C GLU A 149 -7.20 -21.09 -0.02
N TRP A 150 -8.27 -20.32 -0.22
CA TRP A 150 -9.58 -20.86 -0.62
C TRP A 150 -9.74 -21.01 -2.13
N ARG A 151 -8.99 -20.27 -2.96
CA ARG A 151 -9.01 -20.48 -4.42
C ARG A 151 -8.60 -21.90 -4.81
N ALA A 152 -7.68 -22.50 -4.04
CA ALA A 152 -7.14 -23.82 -4.35
C ALA A 152 -8.22 -24.91 -4.28
N HIS A 153 -9.31 -24.62 -3.57
CA HIS A 153 -10.39 -25.56 -3.28
C HIS A 153 -11.71 -25.16 -3.94
N CYS A 154 -11.95 -23.86 -4.15
CA CYS A 154 -13.20 -23.33 -4.69
C CYS A 154 -12.94 -22.15 -5.63
N LYS A 155 -13.64 -22.13 -6.77
CA LYS A 155 -13.58 -20.98 -7.68
C LYS A 155 -14.22 -19.75 -7.01
N PRO A 156 -13.56 -18.57 -7.06
CA PRO A 156 -14.15 -17.35 -6.52
C PRO A 156 -15.45 -16.99 -7.25
N PRO A 157 -16.53 -16.65 -6.53
CA PRO A 157 -17.80 -16.31 -7.15
C PRO A 157 -17.74 -14.92 -7.81
N GLY A 158 -18.55 -14.72 -8.87
CA GLY A 158 -18.60 -13.44 -9.60
C GLY A 158 -18.88 -12.22 -8.73
N PRO A 159 -19.87 -12.25 -7.81
CA PRO A 159 -20.15 -11.15 -6.89
C PRO A 159 -18.96 -10.77 -5.99
N PHE A 160 -18.15 -11.76 -5.58
CA PHE A 160 -16.92 -11.50 -4.83
C PHE A 160 -15.92 -10.70 -5.67
N LEU A 161 -15.72 -11.08 -6.94
CA LEU A 161 -14.80 -10.38 -7.82
C LEU A 161 -15.25 -8.93 -8.05
N SER A 162 -16.54 -8.70 -8.29
CA SER A 162 -17.09 -7.34 -8.44
C SER A 162 -16.91 -6.49 -7.18
N GLN A 163 -17.18 -7.05 -5.99
CA GLN A 163 -16.97 -6.36 -4.72
C GLN A 163 -15.49 -6.05 -4.47
N ALA A 164 -14.59 -6.97 -4.83
CA ALA A 164 -13.16 -6.77 -4.71
C ALA A 164 -12.66 -5.67 -5.66
N GLU A 165 -13.11 -5.67 -6.91
CA GLU A 165 -12.85 -4.62 -7.89
C GLU A 165 -13.30 -3.24 -7.38
N ASP A 166 -14.51 -3.15 -6.81
CA ASP A 166 -15.02 -1.92 -6.21
C ASP A 166 -14.18 -1.44 -5.02
N CYS A 167 -13.68 -2.37 -4.20
CA CYS A 167 -12.78 -2.05 -3.10
C CYS A 167 -11.43 -1.52 -3.61
N LEU A 168 -10.82 -2.19 -4.59
CA LEU A 168 -9.54 -1.78 -5.18
C LEU A 168 -9.67 -0.39 -5.84
N LYS A 169 -10.79 -0.15 -6.52
CA LYS A 169 -11.12 1.16 -7.10
C LYS A 169 -11.17 2.24 -6.04
N LYS A 170 -11.92 2.04 -4.95
CA LYS A 170 -12.01 3.01 -3.85
C LYS A 170 -10.67 3.29 -3.20
N LEU A 171 -9.85 2.26 -2.95
CA LEU A 171 -8.50 2.44 -2.41
C LEU A 171 -7.60 3.25 -3.35
N THR A 172 -7.70 2.99 -4.65
CA THR A 172 -6.96 3.74 -5.69
C THR A 172 -7.45 5.19 -5.76
N ASP A 173 -8.75 5.43 -5.69
CA ASP A 173 -9.33 6.77 -5.67
C ASP A 173 -8.89 7.56 -4.42
N HIS A 174 -8.85 6.91 -3.24
CA HIS A 174 -8.33 7.54 -2.02
C HIS A 174 -6.84 7.88 -2.12
N LEU A 175 -6.04 6.99 -2.73
CA LEU A 175 -4.62 7.25 -2.98
C LEU A 175 -4.43 8.49 -3.86
N LEU A 176 -5.24 8.63 -4.93
CA LEU A 176 -5.13 9.73 -5.88
C LEU A 176 -5.71 11.06 -5.38
N SER A 177 -6.75 11.03 -4.54
CA SER A 177 -7.48 12.22 -4.07
C SER A 177 -6.97 12.82 -2.77
N ASN A 178 -5.95 12.24 -2.13
CA ASN A 178 -5.49 12.74 -0.85
C ASN A 178 -4.64 14.03 -0.98
N SER A 179 -5.20 15.12 -0.46
CA SER A 179 -4.65 16.48 -0.44
C SER A 179 -4.14 16.94 0.93
N LYS A 180 -4.00 16.03 1.92
CA LYS A 180 -3.58 16.37 3.27
C LYS A 180 -2.06 16.69 3.36
N LEU A 181 -1.68 17.53 4.33
CA LEU A 181 -0.28 17.94 4.53
C LEU A 181 0.64 16.80 5.03
N ASN A 182 0.14 15.90 5.88
CA ASN A 182 0.88 14.74 6.40
C ASN A 182 0.63 13.47 5.57
N ARG A 183 0.41 13.61 4.26
CA ARG A 183 -0.04 12.51 3.40
C ARG A 183 0.96 11.37 3.24
N PHE A 184 2.27 11.59 3.39
CA PHE A 184 3.28 10.60 3.00
C PHE A 184 3.14 9.22 3.69
N PRO A 185 3.08 9.12 5.03
CA PRO A 185 2.93 7.81 5.69
C PRO A 185 1.61 7.13 5.31
N TRP A 186 0.58 7.93 5.04
CA TRP A 186 -0.71 7.41 4.65
C TRP A 186 -0.73 6.89 3.21
N GLN A 187 -0.09 7.60 2.29
CA GLN A 187 0.10 7.19 0.90
C GLN A 187 0.91 5.90 0.83
N GLU A 188 1.97 5.78 1.65
CA GLU A 188 2.75 4.56 1.78
C GLU A 188 1.88 3.41 2.28
N CYS A 189 1.09 3.62 3.34
CA CYS A 189 0.17 2.61 3.84
C CYS A 189 -0.85 2.15 2.78
N LEU A 190 -1.46 3.08 2.04
CA LEU A 190 -2.41 2.74 0.96
C LEU A 190 -1.72 2.01 -0.19
N SER A 191 -0.51 2.44 -0.55
CA SER A 191 0.30 1.78 -1.57
C SER A 191 0.63 0.35 -1.17
N ASP A 192 1.09 0.14 0.06
CA ASP A 192 1.40 -1.18 0.61
C ASP A 192 0.16 -2.08 0.69
N CYS A 193 -1.00 -1.53 1.05
CA CYS A 193 -2.27 -2.26 1.02
C CYS A 193 -2.59 -2.74 -0.41
N LEU A 194 -2.47 -1.86 -1.41
CA LEU A 194 -2.70 -2.21 -2.81
C LEU A 194 -1.67 -3.23 -3.33
N ILE A 195 -0.39 -3.09 -2.96
CA ILE A 195 0.67 -4.04 -3.31
C ILE A 195 0.36 -5.42 -2.72
N ARG A 196 0.00 -5.50 -1.43
CA ARG A 196 -0.38 -6.78 -0.78
C ARG A 196 -1.55 -7.43 -1.50
N LEU A 197 -2.63 -6.67 -1.74
CA LEU A 197 -3.79 -7.17 -2.48
C LEU A 197 -3.42 -7.63 -3.89
N GLY A 198 -2.54 -6.89 -4.57
CA GLY A 198 -1.99 -7.24 -5.88
C GLY A 198 -1.08 -8.47 -5.92
N GLY A 199 -0.62 -8.95 -4.75
CA GLY A 199 0.08 -10.23 -4.62
C GLY A 199 -0.83 -11.44 -4.76
N SER A 200 -2.15 -11.27 -4.64
CA SER A 200 -3.10 -12.36 -4.88
C SER A 200 -3.26 -12.60 -6.38
N ALA A 201 -3.11 -13.85 -6.85
CA ALA A 201 -3.38 -14.22 -8.24
C ALA A 201 -4.87 -14.06 -8.62
N THR A 202 -5.78 -13.77 -7.68
CA THR A 202 -7.21 -13.54 -7.95
C THR A 202 -7.44 -12.06 -8.20
N LEU A 203 -6.87 -11.22 -7.35
CA LEU A 203 -7.08 -9.78 -7.34
C LEU A 203 -6.12 -9.06 -8.28
N ARG A 204 -4.94 -9.64 -8.54
CA ARG A 204 -3.88 -9.07 -9.40
C ARG A 204 -4.39 -8.62 -10.77
N PRO A 205 -5.10 -9.43 -11.57
CA PRO A 205 -5.51 -9.00 -12.91
C PRO A 205 -6.49 -7.82 -12.86
N ALA A 206 -7.40 -7.82 -11.89
CA ALA A 206 -8.32 -6.71 -11.65
C ALA A 206 -7.58 -5.42 -11.27
N LEU A 207 -6.63 -5.51 -10.32
CA LEU A 207 -5.82 -4.38 -9.91
C LEU A 207 -4.98 -3.83 -11.08
N LEU A 208 -4.28 -4.68 -11.83
CA LEU A 208 -3.44 -4.23 -12.95
C LEU A 208 -4.25 -3.48 -14.02
N ARG A 209 -5.42 -4.01 -14.40
CA ARG A 209 -6.33 -3.34 -15.35
C ARG A 209 -6.79 -1.99 -14.81
N LEU A 210 -7.15 -1.92 -13.53
CA LEU A 210 -7.58 -0.70 -12.86
C LEU A 210 -6.47 0.36 -12.84
N LEU A 211 -5.25 0.00 -12.43
CA LEU A 211 -4.10 0.90 -12.34
C LEU A 211 -3.73 1.44 -13.73
N LEU A 212 -3.67 0.58 -14.75
CA LEU A 212 -3.38 0.99 -16.12
C LEU A 212 -4.47 1.89 -16.70
N ALA A 213 -5.75 1.61 -16.43
CA ALA A 213 -6.85 2.47 -16.86
C ALA A 213 -6.72 3.88 -16.24
N HIS A 214 -6.37 3.97 -14.96
CA HIS A 214 -6.13 5.26 -14.30
C HIS A 214 -4.95 6.02 -14.88
N ILE A 215 -3.82 5.34 -15.12
CA ILE A 215 -2.63 5.95 -15.75
C ILE A 215 -2.97 6.49 -17.14
N ASN A 216 -3.67 5.70 -17.97
CA ASN A 216 -4.06 6.12 -19.30
C ASN A 216 -5.03 7.31 -19.27
N HIS A 217 -6.04 7.27 -18.39
CA HIS A 217 -6.97 8.38 -18.23
C HIS A 217 -6.25 9.66 -17.77
N LEU A 218 -5.29 9.54 -16.85
CA LEU A 218 -4.50 10.68 -16.41
C LEU A 218 -3.59 11.20 -17.54
N ALA A 219 -2.97 10.31 -18.32
CA ALA A 219 -2.17 10.68 -19.49
C ALA A 219 -2.99 11.47 -20.51
N ASP A 220 -4.20 10.99 -20.84
CA ASP A 220 -5.13 11.70 -21.72
C ASP A 220 -5.53 13.06 -21.15
N HIS A 221 -5.86 13.13 -19.86
CA HIS A 221 -6.20 14.39 -19.19
C HIS A 221 -5.04 15.41 -19.26
N LEU A 222 -3.81 14.99 -18.93
CA LEU A 222 -2.61 15.84 -19.01
C LEU A 222 -2.39 16.36 -20.45
N TRP A 223 -2.56 15.50 -21.43
CA TRP A 223 -2.44 15.85 -22.85
C TRP A 223 -3.51 16.87 -23.28
N HIS A 224 -4.75 16.73 -22.82
CA HIS A 224 -5.82 17.68 -23.07
C HIS A 224 -5.54 19.04 -22.42
N THR A 225 -5.07 19.06 -21.17
CA THR A 225 -4.70 20.31 -20.48
C THR A 225 -3.60 21.06 -21.24
N CYS A 226 -2.59 20.38 -21.80
CA CYS A 226 -1.56 21.02 -22.63
C CYS A 226 -2.14 21.67 -23.90
N GLN A 227 -3.06 20.99 -24.59
CA GLN A 227 -3.66 21.55 -25.81
C GLN A 227 -4.58 22.75 -25.51
N GLU A 228 -5.31 22.72 -24.39
CA GLU A 228 -6.28 23.77 -24.02
C GLU A 228 -5.61 25.00 -23.39
N THR A 229 -4.46 24.84 -22.73
CA THR A 229 -3.66 25.99 -22.23
C THR A 229 -3.15 26.88 -23.36
N ALA A 230 -3.04 26.36 -24.59
CA ALA A 230 -2.75 27.14 -25.80
C ALA A 230 -3.97 27.93 -26.33
N SER A 231 -5.19 27.66 -25.81
CA SER A 231 -6.46 28.21 -26.30
C SER A 231 -7.41 28.66 -25.17
N THR A 232 -6.92 29.54 -24.29
CA THR A 232 -7.74 30.52 -23.52
C THR A 232 -8.71 30.00 -22.44
N SER A 233 -8.68 28.73 -22.02
CA SER A 233 -9.39 28.29 -20.81
C SER A 233 -8.62 27.20 -20.08
N VAL A 234 -7.86 27.57 -19.05
CA VAL A 234 -7.10 26.62 -18.24
C VAL A 234 -8.06 25.91 -17.29
N ALA A 235 -8.45 24.67 -17.60
CA ALA A 235 -8.88 23.76 -16.55
C ALA A 235 -7.70 23.62 -15.57
N PRO A 236 -7.87 23.89 -14.27
CA PRO A 236 -6.78 23.81 -13.32
C PRO A 236 -6.28 22.36 -13.28
N LEU A 237 -4.99 22.19 -13.53
CA LEU A 237 -4.32 20.91 -13.29
C LEU A 237 -4.51 20.57 -11.81
N GLU A 238 -5.16 19.45 -11.52
CA GLU A 238 -5.21 18.87 -10.17
C GLU A 238 -3.79 18.39 -9.80
N VAL A 239 -2.97 19.31 -9.31
CA VAL A 239 -1.56 19.07 -8.97
C VAL A 239 -1.44 17.89 -8.01
N GLU A 240 -2.36 17.77 -7.05
CA GLU A 240 -2.37 16.68 -6.09
C GLU A 240 -2.55 15.33 -6.77
N ARG A 241 -3.40 15.24 -7.79
CA ARG A 241 -3.65 13.99 -8.53
C ARG A 241 -2.44 13.61 -9.38
N TYR A 242 -1.79 14.59 -9.99
CA TYR A 242 -0.54 14.39 -10.71
C TYR A 242 0.57 13.88 -9.77
N GLU A 243 0.77 14.52 -8.62
CA GLU A 243 1.76 14.10 -7.62
C GLU A 243 1.45 12.71 -7.04
N ASN A 244 0.19 12.45 -6.70
CA ASN A 244 -0.22 11.16 -6.14
C ASN A 244 -0.11 10.02 -7.16
N SER A 245 -0.10 10.34 -8.47
CA SER A 245 0.08 9.32 -9.52
C SER A 245 1.41 8.60 -9.46
N PHE A 246 2.45 9.19 -8.85
CA PHE A 246 3.74 8.51 -8.68
C PHE A 246 3.66 7.31 -7.73
N TYR A 247 2.77 7.35 -6.73
CA TYR A 247 2.47 6.16 -5.93
C TYR A 247 1.73 5.10 -6.76
N LEU A 248 0.88 5.51 -7.69
CA LEU A 248 0.20 4.59 -8.61
C LEU A 248 1.21 3.85 -9.49
N PHE A 249 2.20 4.56 -10.05
CA PHE A 249 3.31 3.97 -10.79
C PHE A 249 4.12 3.01 -9.92
N TRP A 250 4.41 3.39 -8.68
CA TRP A 250 5.12 2.54 -7.73
C TRP A 250 4.36 1.23 -7.46
N VAL A 251 3.07 1.32 -7.10
CA VAL A 251 2.22 0.13 -6.88
C VAL A 251 2.19 -0.74 -8.12
N LEU A 252 1.96 -0.16 -9.30
CA LEU A 252 1.88 -0.91 -10.56
C LEU A 252 3.20 -1.64 -10.85
N GLU A 253 4.33 -0.98 -10.65
CA GLU A 253 5.64 -1.59 -10.84
C GLU A 253 5.87 -2.78 -9.90
N GLN A 254 5.55 -2.65 -8.61
CA GLN A 254 5.73 -3.74 -7.65
C GLN A 254 4.84 -4.93 -8.01
N VAL A 255 3.56 -4.68 -8.31
CA VAL A 255 2.65 -5.74 -8.73
C VAL A 255 3.15 -6.40 -10.01
N LEU A 256 3.61 -5.65 -11.02
CA LEU A 256 4.10 -6.24 -12.27
C LEU A 256 5.31 -7.17 -12.06
N ARG A 257 6.27 -6.80 -11.21
CA ARG A 257 7.49 -7.59 -10.94
C ARG A 257 7.19 -8.99 -10.41
N ASP A 258 6.13 -9.15 -9.62
CA ASP A 258 5.86 -10.39 -8.89
C ASP A 258 5.16 -11.49 -9.70
N GLY A 259 4.78 -11.29 -10.97
CA GLY A 259 3.95 -12.30 -11.66
C GLY A 259 3.72 -12.13 -13.15
N GLY A 260 4.63 -11.47 -13.87
CA GLY A 260 4.56 -11.31 -15.31
C GLY A 260 3.37 -10.46 -15.79
N ALA A 261 3.46 -10.00 -17.04
CA ALA A 261 2.54 -9.02 -17.61
C ALA A 261 1.87 -9.50 -18.92
N SER A 262 1.92 -10.81 -19.22
CA SER A 262 1.52 -11.33 -20.53
C SER A 262 0.06 -11.00 -20.89
N GLU A 263 -0.82 -10.80 -19.91
CA GLU A 263 -2.24 -10.45 -20.12
C GLU A 263 -2.47 -8.98 -20.52
N LEU A 264 -1.43 -8.14 -20.52
CA LEU A 264 -1.53 -6.69 -20.67
C LEU A 264 -0.76 -6.15 -21.89
N SER A 265 -0.40 -7.02 -22.83
CA SER A 265 0.35 -6.64 -24.03
C SER A 265 -0.37 -5.56 -24.86
N GLU A 266 -1.70 -5.56 -24.92
CA GLU A 266 -2.47 -4.52 -25.62
C GLU A 266 -2.29 -3.12 -25.00
N ALA A 267 -2.07 -3.04 -23.68
CA ALA A 267 -1.84 -1.77 -23.00
C ALA A 267 -0.49 -1.16 -23.37
N GLN A 268 0.51 -1.97 -23.74
CA GLN A 268 1.86 -1.50 -24.10
C GLN A 268 1.83 -0.49 -25.24
N GLY A 269 1.13 -0.80 -26.33
CA GLY A 269 1.07 0.08 -27.50
C GLY A 269 0.32 1.39 -27.23
N GLN A 270 -0.53 1.44 -26.20
CA GLN A 270 -1.13 2.69 -25.73
C GLN A 270 -0.14 3.51 -24.91
N LEU A 271 0.59 2.89 -23.97
CA LEU A 271 1.61 3.55 -23.15
C LEU A 271 2.70 4.18 -24.02
N GLU A 272 3.22 3.46 -25.01
CA GLU A 272 4.27 3.96 -25.92
C GLU A 272 3.84 5.22 -26.67
N ARG A 273 2.57 5.29 -27.12
CA ARG A 273 2.02 6.50 -27.76
C ARG A 273 1.91 7.67 -26.78
N GLN A 274 1.55 7.41 -25.52
CA GLN A 274 1.46 8.47 -24.50
C GLN A 274 2.83 9.02 -24.10
N VAL A 275 3.87 8.17 -24.05
CA VAL A 275 5.25 8.60 -23.75
C VAL A 275 5.70 9.68 -24.74
N VAL A 276 5.50 9.45 -26.04
CA VAL A 276 5.93 10.41 -27.08
C VAL A 276 5.14 11.73 -26.98
N ARG A 277 3.85 11.66 -26.67
CA ARG A 277 2.98 12.85 -26.56
C ARG A 277 3.34 13.73 -25.38
N LEU A 278 3.62 13.12 -24.24
CA LEU A 278 3.80 13.82 -22.96
C LEU A 278 5.26 14.15 -22.65
N ALA A 279 6.23 13.70 -23.46
CA ALA A 279 7.65 13.82 -23.14
C ALA A 279 8.13 15.27 -22.94
N ASP A 280 7.64 16.19 -23.77
CA ASP A 280 8.08 17.58 -23.75
C ASP A 280 7.49 18.36 -22.55
N GLU A 281 6.21 18.16 -22.25
CA GLU A 281 5.48 18.93 -21.23
C GLU A 281 5.51 18.25 -19.84
N TYR A 282 5.51 16.91 -19.80
CA TYR A 282 5.56 16.11 -18.57
C TYR A 282 6.65 15.03 -18.65
N PRO A 283 7.94 15.42 -18.68
CA PRO A 283 9.05 14.48 -18.86
C PRO A 283 9.12 13.43 -17.75
N LEU A 284 8.81 13.82 -16.50
CA LEU A 284 8.81 12.88 -15.37
C LEU A 284 7.72 11.82 -15.53
N PHE A 285 6.49 12.22 -15.85
CA PHE A 285 5.38 11.30 -16.08
C PHE A 285 5.69 10.33 -17.24
N SER A 286 6.25 10.86 -18.32
CA SER A 286 6.67 10.08 -19.49
C SER A 286 7.76 9.07 -19.18
N LEU A 287 8.71 9.42 -18.30
CA LEU A 287 9.75 8.49 -17.82
C LEU A 287 9.13 7.30 -17.07
N TYR A 288 8.16 7.54 -16.19
CA TYR A 288 7.47 6.47 -15.47
C TYR A 288 6.60 5.61 -16.40
N LEU A 289 5.87 6.22 -17.33
CA LEU A 289 5.14 5.49 -18.38
C LEU A 289 6.07 4.56 -19.17
N TRP A 290 7.22 5.07 -19.60
CA TRP A 290 8.21 4.29 -20.35
C TRP A 290 8.74 3.11 -19.53
N ARG A 291 9.05 3.33 -18.24
CA ARG A 291 9.49 2.29 -17.31
C ARG A 291 8.44 1.18 -17.15
N ILE A 292 7.16 1.54 -16.97
CA ILE A 292 6.07 0.56 -16.95
C ILE A 292 5.96 -0.17 -18.28
N GLY A 293 6.02 0.54 -19.41
CA GLY A 293 5.98 -0.07 -20.74
C GLY A 293 7.08 -1.10 -20.96
N ALA A 294 8.27 -0.89 -20.39
CA ALA A 294 9.37 -1.86 -20.41
C ALA A 294 9.05 -3.12 -19.59
N LEU A 295 8.35 -3.00 -18.45
CA LEU A 295 7.92 -4.14 -17.63
C LEU A 295 6.78 -4.96 -18.26
N LEU A 296 6.00 -4.35 -19.16
CA LEU A 296 4.94 -5.03 -19.90
C LEU A 296 5.47 -5.85 -21.08
N LYS A 297 6.71 -5.61 -21.53
CA LYS A 297 7.28 -6.34 -22.66
C LYS A 297 7.45 -7.81 -22.27
N PRO A 298 6.89 -8.75 -23.05
CA PRO A 298 7.15 -10.16 -22.81
C PRO A 298 8.65 -10.42 -23.03
N ASP A 299 9.28 -11.13 -22.09
CA ASP A 299 10.65 -11.61 -22.28
C ASP A 299 10.67 -12.52 -23.51
N VAL A 300 11.29 -12.05 -24.58
CA VAL A 300 11.53 -12.83 -25.81
C VAL A 300 12.55 -13.96 -25.58
N SER A 301 13.04 -14.15 -24.35
CA SER A 301 14.21 -14.97 -24.03
C SER A 301 13.92 -16.44 -23.66
N THR A 302 12.69 -16.94 -23.74
CA THR A 302 12.38 -18.38 -23.50
C THR A 302 11.93 -19.16 -24.73
N ALA A 303 12.11 -18.62 -25.93
CA ALA A 303 11.83 -19.30 -27.21
C ALA A 303 13.11 -19.60 -28.00
N VAL A 304 14.11 -20.23 -27.38
CA VAL A 304 15.17 -20.96 -28.12
C VAL A 304 15.42 -22.27 -27.39
N SER A 305 14.58 -23.28 -27.66
CA SER A 305 15.05 -24.66 -27.54
C SER A 305 16.08 -24.89 -28.65
N PRO A 306 17.32 -25.28 -28.34
CA PRO A 306 18.26 -25.69 -29.38
C PRO A 306 17.75 -27.00 -29.99
N ASN A 307 17.79 -27.01 -31.31
CA ASN A 307 17.43 -28.11 -32.20
C ASN A 307 18.00 -29.47 -31.78
N ALA A 308 17.21 -30.48 -32.15
CA ALA A 308 17.59 -31.86 -32.37
C ALA A 308 18.96 -32.06 -33.01
N VAL A 309 19.79 -32.88 -32.36
CA VAL A 309 20.85 -33.79 -32.85
C VAL A 309 21.07 -34.73 -31.64
N ASP A 310 20.92 -36.06 -31.64
CA ASP A 310 20.93 -37.15 -32.63
C ASP A 310 19.75 -38.13 -32.38
#